data_AF-A0A673I231-F1
#
_entry.id   AF-A0A673I231-F1
#
_cell.length_a   1.000
_cell.length_b   1.000
_cell.length_c   1.000
_cell.angle_alpha   90.00
_cell.angle_beta   90.00
_cell.angle_gamma   90.00
#
_symmetry.space_group_name_H-M   'P 1'
#
loop_
_entity.id
_entity.type
_entity.pdbx_description
1 polymer ?
#
loop_
_entity_poly.entity_id
_entity_poly.type
_entity_poly.pdbx_seq_one_letter_code
_entity_poly.pdbx_strand_id
1 'polypeptide(L)'
;MTHASAFVSFNALKMNVSQFHNEKDPIGIAIVLEGGIVLRDISRMADAFLLMFSLIYALHLDYPKELTHTFKFIQKVLLGLEDSKPLGPRLLSLKNDLLIKE
;
A
#
# COMPACT_ATOMS: atom_id res chain seq x y z
N MET A 1 -10.27 18.21 -22.09
CA MET A 1 -9.11 18.55 -21.25
C MET A 1 -8.69 17.29 -20.51
N THR A 2 -7.53 16.75 -20.86
CA THR A 2 -6.98 15.52 -20.28
C THR A 2 -6.46 15.83 -18.88
N HIS A 3 -7.27 15.60 -17.86
CA HIS A 3 -6.80 15.71 -16.48
C HIS A 3 -5.85 14.55 -16.20
N ALA A 4 -4.58 14.87 -15.97
CA ALA A 4 -3.55 13.91 -15.60
C ALA A 4 -3.83 13.39 -14.18
N SER A 5 -4.65 12.34 -14.08
CA SER A 5 -4.77 11.57 -12.86
C SER A 5 -3.48 10.76 -12.65
N ALA A 6 -2.84 10.95 -11.51
CA ALA A 6 -1.68 10.15 -11.13
C ALA A 6 -2.18 8.78 -10.63
N PHE A 7 -1.63 7.71 -11.20
CA PHE A 7 -1.98 6.33 -10.86
C PHE A 7 -0.73 5.57 -10.43
N VAL A 8 -0.83 4.82 -9.33
CA VAL A 8 0.15 3.80 -8.96
C VAL A 8 -0.46 2.45 -9.34
N SER A 9 0.14 1.79 -10.33
CA SER A 9 -0.36 0.52 -10.87
C SER A 9 0.44 -0.67 -10.35
N PHE A 10 -0.24 -1.64 -9.74
CA PHE A 10 0.33 -2.91 -9.29
C PHE A 10 -0.11 -4.02 -10.23
N ASN A 11 0.60 -4.14 -11.36
CA ASN A 11 0.25 -5.05 -12.45
C ASN A 11 0.14 -6.52 -12.03
N ALA A 12 0.89 -6.96 -11.02
CA ALA A 12 0.84 -8.33 -10.50
C ALA A 12 -0.48 -8.67 -9.78
N LEU A 13 -1.18 -7.67 -9.26
CA LEU A 13 -2.43 -7.81 -8.50
C LEU A 13 -3.66 -7.30 -9.26
N LYS A 14 -3.46 -6.80 -10.49
CA LYS A 14 -4.45 -5.98 -11.23
C LYS A 14 -5.06 -4.89 -10.33
N MET A 15 -4.25 -4.31 -9.45
CA MET A 15 -4.71 -3.36 -8.45
C MET A 15 -4.09 -1.99 -8.70
N ASN A 16 -4.90 -0.94 -8.70
CA ASN A 16 -4.47 0.42 -9.00
C ASN A 16 -4.94 1.38 -7.91
N VAL A 17 -4.04 2.25 -7.46
CA VAL A 17 -4.40 3.41 -6.61
C VAL A 17 -4.43 4.64 -7.51
N SER A 18 -5.55 5.33 -7.51
CA SER A 18 -5.88 6.35 -8.50
C SER A 18 -6.26 7.65 -7.80
N GLN A 19 -5.63 8.77 -8.15
CA GLN A 19 -6.14 10.08 -7.77
C GLN A 19 -7.16 10.54 -8.81
N PHE A 20 -8.32 11.00 -8.34
CA PHE A 20 -9.34 11.61 -9.19
C PHE A 20 -9.56 13.05 -8.76
N HIS A 21 -9.67 13.93 -9.74
CA HIS A 21 -10.02 15.33 -9.53
C HIS A 21 -11.47 15.52 -9.97
N ASN A 22 -12.34 15.94 -9.06
CA ASN A 22 -13.68 16.40 -9.38
C ASN A 22 -13.72 17.92 -9.16
N GLU A 23 -14.33 18.65 -10.10
CA GLU A 23 -14.37 20.12 -10.14
C GLU A 23 -15.00 20.77 -8.88
N LYS A 24 -15.63 19.97 -8.01
CA LYS A 24 -16.29 20.40 -6.76
C LYS A 24 -15.82 19.66 -5.51
N ASP A 25 -14.92 18.69 -5.61
CA ASP A 25 -14.48 17.86 -4.49
C ASP A 25 -12.95 17.87 -4.32
N PRO A 26 -12.43 17.75 -3.08
CA PRO A 26 -11.00 17.59 -2.84
C PRO A 26 -10.46 16.35 -3.58
N ILE A 27 -9.16 16.34 -3.89
CA ILE A 27 -8.49 15.22 -4.58
C ILE A 27 -8.83 13.91 -3.84
N GLY A 28 -9.64 13.07 -4.49
CA GLY A 28 -10.10 11.81 -3.93
C GLY A 28 -9.21 10.67 -4.40
N ILE A 29 -8.89 9.74 -3.52
CA ILE A 29 -8.12 8.54 -3.88
C ILE A 29 -9.07 7.33 -3.88
N ALA A 30 -8.94 6.49 -4.89
CA ALA A 30 -9.67 5.23 -4.98
C ALA A 30 -8.73 4.04 -5.21
N ILE A 31 -9.14 2.88 -4.70
CA ILE A 31 -8.47 1.60 -4.91
C ILE A 31 -9.34 0.78 -5.85
N VAL A 32 -8.75 0.40 -6.97
CA VAL A 32 -9.37 -0.42 -8.01
C VAL A 32 -8.73 -1.80 -7.96
N LEU A 33 -9.53 -2.87 -7.89
CA LEU A 33 -9.08 -4.26 -7.93
C LEU A 33 -9.79 -4.96 -9.10
N GLU A 34 -9.02 -5.59 -9.98
CA GLU A 34 -9.53 -6.28 -11.18
C GLU A 34 -10.44 -5.42 -12.08
N GLY A 35 -10.23 -4.10 -12.09
CA GLY A 35 -11.05 -3.15 -12.85
C GLY A 35 -12.34 -2.71 -12.14
N GLY A 36 -12.66 -3.26 -10.97
CA GLY A 36 -13.73 -2.80 -10.09
C GLY A 36 -13.23 -1.84 -9.02
N ILE A 37 -13.95 -0.76 -8.77
CA ILE A 37 -13.62 0.16 -7.67
C ILE A 37 -14.06 -0.48 -6.35
N VAL A 38 -13.10 -0.76 -5.45
CA VAL A 38 -13.37 -1.40 -4.15
C VAL A 38 -13.52 -0.37 -3.04
N LEU A 39 -12.67 0.67 -3.05
CA LEU A 39 -12.71 1.79 -2.09
C LEU A 39 -12.61 3.12 -2.84
N ARG A 40 -13.36 4.12 -2.39
CA ARG A 40 -13.37 5.51 -2.91
C ARG A 40 -13.25 6.52 -1.78
N ASP A 41 -13.02 7.77 -2.18
CA ASP A 41 -13.04 8.95 -1.32
C ASP A 41 -12.03 8.88 -0.17
N ILE A 42 -10.89 8.24 -0.41
CA ILE A 42 -9.80 8.18 0.54
C ILE A 42 -9.06 9.52 0.49
N SER A 43 -9.00 10.22 1.64
CA SER A 43 -8.44 11.57 1.69
C SER A 43 -6.91 11.64 1.66
N ARG A 44 -6.20 10.58 2.07
CA ARG A 44 -4.73 10.57 2.14
C ARG A 44 -4.13 9.38 1.42
N MET A 45 -3.01 9.60 0.74
CA MET A 45 -2.24 8.54 0.10
C MET A 45 -1.79 7.48 1.11
N ALA A 46 -1.36 7.88 2.31
CA ALA A 46 -0.97 6.94 3.35
C ALA A 46 -2.11 5.98 3.72
N ASP A 47 -3.33 6.50 3.84
CA ASP A 47 -4.52 5.69 4.16
C ASP A 47 -4.85 4.74 3.01
N ALA A 48 -4.72 5.21 1.76
CA ALA A 48 -4.92 4.35 0.58
C ALA A 48 -3.89 3.21 0.51
N PHE A 49 -2.62 3.49 0.84
CA PHE A 49 -1.59 2.46 0.92
C PHE A 49 -1.87 1.44 2.04
N LEU A 50 -2.34 1.89 3.21
CA LEU A 50 -2.67 1.01 4.33
C LEU A 50 -3.90 0.14 4.01
N LEU A 51 -4.93 0.74 3.42
CA LEU A 51 -6.13 0.03 2.97
C LEU A 51 -5.81 -0.99 1.88
N MET A 52 -4.95 -0.63 0.92
CA MET A 52 -4.46 -1.53 -0.10
C MET A 52 -3.73 -2.73 0.50
N PHE A 53 -2.81 -2.47 1.44
CA PHE A 53 -2.11 -3.52 2.18
C PHE A 53 -3.10 -4.43 2.93
N SER A 54 -4.06 -3.83 3.63
CA SER A 54 -5.09 -4.54 4.39
C SER A 54 -5.93 -5.42 3.48
N LEU A 55 -6.26 -4.95 2.27
CA LEU A 55 -7.01 -5.70 1.28
C LEU A 55 -6.24 -6.94 0.79
N ILE A 56 -4.95 -6.77 0.44
CA ILE A 56 -4.08 -7.89 0.04
C ILE A 56 -4.03 -8.95 1.13
N TYR A 57 -3.86 -8.51 2.38
CA TYR A 57 -3.79 -9.41 3.53
C TYR A 57 -5.14 -10.10 3.81
N ALA A 58 -6.24 -9.36 3.85
CA ALA A 58 -7.58 -9.87 4.17
C ALA A 58 -8.12 -10.83 3.10
N LEU A 59 -7.82 -10.57 1.83
CA LEU A 59 -8.20 -11.42 0.70
C LEU A 59 -7.17 -12.52 0.40
N HIS A 60 -6.11 -12.62 1.20
CA HIS A 60 -5.02 -13.59 1.02
C HIS A 60 -4.46 -13.59 -0.42
N LEU A 61 -4.34 -12.40 -1.01
CA LEU A 61 -3.81 -12.21 -2.35
C LEU A 61 -2.28 -12.31 -2.34
N ASP A 62 -1.71 -12.82 -3.43
CA ASP A 62 -0.26 -12.88 -3.59
C ASP A 62 0.37 -11.49 -3.64
N TYR A 63 1.36 -11.24 -2.77
CA TYR A 63 2.09 -9.98 -2.81
C TYR A 63 2.79 -9.79 -4.18
N PRO A 64 2.80 -8.57 -4.74
CA PRO A 64 3.56 -8.27 -5.95
C PRO A 64 5.03 -8.62 -5.71
N LYS A 65 5.67 -9.32 -6.65
CA LYS A 65 7.07 -9.77 -6.51
C LYS A 65 8.04 -8.63 -6.22
N GLU A 66 7.80 -7.47 -6.84
CA GLU A 66 8.62 -6.27 -6.66
C GLU A 66 8.52 -5.66 -5.26
N LEU A 67 7.39 -5.89 -4.57
CA LEU A 67 7.08 -5.27 -3.29
C LEU A 67 7.04 -6.27 -2.14
N THR A 68 7.29 -7.55 -2.41
CA THR A 68 7.29 -8.62 -1.40
C THR A 68 8.20 -8.28 -0.23
N HIS A 69 9.33 -7.61 -0.46
CA HIS A 69 10.25 -7.19 0.61
C HIS A 69 9.65 -6.08 1.48
N THR A 70 9.01 -5.09 0.87
CA THR A 70 8.34 -3.98 1.55
C THR A 70 7.12 -4.49 2.33
N PHE A 71 6.29 -5.33 1.71
CA PHE A 71 5.14 -5.96 2.35
C PHE A 71 5.56 -6.81 3.56
N LYS A 72 6.60 -7.63 3.43
CA LYS A 72 7.15 -8.40 4.56
C LYS A 72 7.68 -7.51 5.68
N PHE A 73 8.29 -6.37 5.35
CA PHE A 73 8.73 -5.40 6.35
C PHE A 73 7.53 -4.82 7.09
N ILE A 74 6.49 -4.36 6.38
CA ILE A 74 5.27 -3.82 6.98
C ILE A 74 4.60 -4.88 7.87
N GLN A 75 4.46 -6.13 7.41
CA GLN A 75 3.91 -7.23 8.22
C GLN A 75 4.68 -7.46 9.52
N LYS A 76 6.01 -7.50 9.45
CA LYS A 76 6.83 -7.81 10.62
C LYS A 76 7.04 -6.61 11.55
N VAL A 77 7.16 -5.41 11.00
CA VAL A 77 7.54 -4.20 11.76
C VAL A 77 6.32 -3.36 12.14
N LEU A 78 5.38 -3.13 11.21
CA LEU A 78 4.17 -2.36 11.50
C LEU A 78 3.07 -3.21 12.13
N LEU A 79 2.88 -4.46 11.67
CA LEU A 79 1.83 -5.34 12.22
C LEU A 79 2.32 -6.26 13.35
N GLY A 80 3.61 -6.28 13.65
CA GLY A 80 4.17 -7.07 14.76
C GLY A 80 3.98 -8.58 14.60
N LEU A 81 3.72 -9.06 13.37
CA LEU A 81 3.59 -10.48 13.06
C LEU A 81 4.99 -11.09 12.96
N GLU A 82 5.65 -11.26 14.11
CA GLU A 82 6.98 -11.84 14.18
C GLU A 82 6.89 -13.36 14.06
N ASP A 83 6.98 -13.89 12.83
CA ASP A 83 7.38 -15.28 12.65
C ASP A 83 8.78 -15.46 13.25
N SER A 84 9.07 -16.62 13.86
CA SER A 84 10.34 -16.98 14.53
C SER A 84 11.60 -16.90 13.64
N LYS A 85 11.46 -16.40 12.42
CA LYS A 85 12.51 -16.17 11.43
C LYS A 85 12.98 -14.72 11.51
N PRO A 86 14.27 -14.47 11.81
CA PRO A 86 14.80 -13.12 11.95
C PRO A 86 14.61 -12.30 10.66
N LEU A 87 14.35 -11.01 10.83
CA LEU A 87 14.34 -10.02 9.76
C LEU A 87 15.71 -10.02 9.05
N GLY A 88 15.71 -9.87 7.72
CA GLY A 88 16.96 -9.73 6.98
C GLY A 88 17.74 -8.50 7.43
N PRO A 89 19.09 -8.48 7.30
CA PRO A 89 19.94 -7.43 7.87
C PRO A 89 19.58 -6.01 7.40
N ARG A 90 19.12 -5.84 6.15
CA ARG A 90 18.64 -4.55 5.62
C ARG A 90 17.34 -4.07 6.29
N LEU A 91 16.44 -5.01 6.61
CA LEU A 91 15.17 -4.70 7.26
C LEU A 91 15.36 -4.44 8.77
N LEU A 92 16.32 -5.12 9.41
CA LEU A 92 16.75 -4.82 10.78
C LEU A 92 17.34 -3.42 10.90
N SER A 93 18.24 -3.04 9.97
CA SER A 93 18.78 -1.68 9.93
C SER A 93 17.68 -0.65 9.76
N LEU A 94 16.76 -0.85 8.81
CA LEU A 94 15.64 0.06 8.58
C LEU A 94 14.69 0.14 9.79
N LYS A 95 14.44 -0.98 10.47
CA LYS A 95 13.65 -1.01 11.71
C LYS A 95 14.33 -0.17 12.79
N ASN A 96 15.64 -0.33 12.95
CA ASN A 96 16.40 0.44 13.93
C ASN A 96 16.39 1.92 13.57
N ASP A 97 16.61 2.29 12.31
CA ASP A 97 16.59 3.69 11.86
C ASP A 97 15.22 4.37 12.08
N LEU A 98 14.13 3.62 11.89
CA LEU A 98 12.76 4.12 12.13
C LEU A 98 12.34 4.11 13.62
N LEU A 99 12.95 3.25 14.44
CA LEU A 99 12.70 3.13 15.87
C LEU A 99 13.73 3.87 16.73
N ILE A 100 14.70 4.58 16.14
CA ILE A 100 15.50 5.56 16.85
C ILE A 100 14.52 6.67 17.28
N LYS A 101 14.05 6.49 18.51
CA LYS A 101 13.28 7.43 19.29
C LYS A 101 14.29 8.46 19.81
N GLU A 102 14.03 9.74 19.54
CA GLU A 102 14.70 10.83 20.28
C GLU A 102 14.55 10.66 21.79
#